data_AF-A0AA44IY40-F1
#
_entry.id   AF-A0AA44IY40-F1
#
_cell.length_a   1.000
_cell.length_b   1.000
_cell.length_c   1.000
_cell.angle_alpha   90.00
_cell.angle_beta   90.00
_cell.angle_gamma   90.00
#
_symmetry.space_group_name_H-M   'P 1'
#
loop_
_entity.id
_entity.type
_entity.pdbx_description
1 polymer ?
#
loop_
_entity_poly.entity_id
_entity_poly.type
_entity_poly.pdbx_seq_one_letter_code
_entity_poly.pdbx_strand_id
1 'polypeptide(L)'
;MPAENALARNPNVRDEELKAAIDYLCAKIRRAAHKGQPAPFNAYRSKFIFEKALNIRAGQSEWASAGSEKRNFVEQPRLQSQILPWHFDGNSGD
;
A
#
# COMPACT_ATOMS: atom_id res chain seq x y z
N MET A 1 -14.91 4.83 10.80
CA MET A 1 -13.73 5.74 10.73
C MET A 1 -12.60 5.02 10.01
N PRO A 2 -11.80 5.72 9.19
CA PRO A 2 -10.58 5.15 8.58
C PRO A 2 -9.59 4.65 9.66
N ALA A 3 -8.81 3.61 9.35
CA ALA A 3 -7.96 2.94 10.33
C ALA A 3 -6.86 3.86 10.88
N GLU A 4 -6.29 4.69 10.01
CA GLU A 4 -5.29 5.71 10.34
C GLU A 4 -5.84 6.77 11.31
N ASN A 5 -7.12 7.14 11.16
CA ASN A 5 -7.79 8.08 12.07
C ASN A 5 -8.08 7.45 13.43
N ALA A 6 -8.47 6.17 13.45
CA ALA A 6 -8.68 5.43 14.69
C ALA A 6 -7.37 5.28 15.47
N LEU A 7 -6.26 4.97 14.80
CA LEU A 7 -4.93 4.89 15.40
C LEU A 7 -4.42 6.26 15.85
N ALA A 8 -4.56 7.29 15.01
CA ALA A 8 -4.11 8.64 15.34
C ALA A 8 -4.77 9.17 16.61
N ARG A 9 -6.06 8.89 16.82
CA ARG A 9 -6.85 9.35 17.96
C ARG A 9 -6.81 8.43 19.18
N ASN A 10 -6.15 7.28 19.09
CA ASN A 10 -6.07 6.33 20.20
C ASN A 10 -5.01 6.76 21.22
N PRO A 11 -5.39 7.15 22.46
CA PRO A 11 -4.46 7.61 23.48
C PRO A 11 -3.59 6.48 24.06
N ASN A 12 -4.01 5.21 23.89
CA ASN A 12 -3.26 4.06 24.40
C ASN A 12 -2.09 3.65 23.51
N VAL A 13 -1.98 4.23 22.31
CA VAL A 13 -0.90 3.93 21.37
C VAL A 13 0.00 5.15 21.28
N ARG A 14 1.25 5.02 21.71
CA ARG A 14 2.24 6.10 21.69
C ARG A 14 2.88 6.26 20.30
N ASP A 15 3.44 7.44 20.05
CA ASP A 15 4.15 7.72 18.80
C ASP A 15 5.38 6.81 18.65
N GLU A 16 6.05 6.49 19.75
CA GLU A 16 7.19 5.57 19.77
C GLU A 16 6.80 4.16 19.31
N GLU A 17 5.62 3.69 19.70
CA GLU A 17 5.12 2.36 19.32
C GLU A 17 4.77 2.32 17.82
N LEU A 18 4.18 3.40 17.29
CA LEU A 18 3.93 3.52 15.85
C LEU A 18 5.24 3.53 15.06
N LYS A 19 6.25 4.28 15.51
CA LYS A 19 7.59 4.32 14.88
C LYS A 19 8.26 2.95 14.90
N ALA A 20 8.27 2.28 16.05
CA ALA A 20 8.83 0.93 16.17
C ALA A 20 8.11 -0.09 15.26
N ALA A 21 6.79 0.01 15.14
CA ALA A 21 6.00 -0.83 14.25
C ALA A 21 6.35 -0.56 12.76
N ILE A 22 6.52 0.70 12.36
CA ILE A 22 6.97 1.08 11.02
C ILE A 22 8.35 0.47 10.74
N ASP A 23 9.30 0.61 11.66
CA ASP A 23 10.66 0.06 11.52
C ASP A 23 10.65 -1.46 11.34
N TYR A 24 9.84 -2.17 12.14
CA TYR A 24 9.64 -3.61 12.02
C TYR A 24 9.08 -3.99 10.64
N LEU A 25 8.07 -3.27 10.15
CA LEU A 25 7.46 -3.53 8.84
C LEU A 25 8.44 -3.25 7.70
N CYS A 26 9.23 -2.17 7.79
CA CYS A 26 10.32 -1.87 6.87
C CYS A 26 11.37 -2.99 6.85
N ALA A 27 11.77 -3.51 8.01
CA ALA A 27 12.68 -4.65 8.10
C ALA A 27 12.07 -5.91 7.46
N LYS A 28 10.78 -6.17 7.70
CA LYS A 28 10.06 -7.32 7.12
C LYS A 28 10.00 -7.26 5.59
N ILE A 29 9.71 -6.09 5.04
CA ILE A 29 9.68 -5.83 3.59
C ILE A 29 11.09 -6.03 2.99
N ARG A 30 12.12 -5.41 3.59
CA ARG A 30 13.50 -5.57 3.14
C ARG A 30 13.94 -7.03 3.17
N ARG A 31 13.61 -7.76 4.22
CA ARG A 31 13.95 -9.19 4.34
C ARG A 31 13.29 -10.05 3.27
N ALA A 32 12.06 -9.76 2.88
CA ALA A 32 11.39 -10.46 1.79
C ALA A 32 12.11 -10.19 0.45
N ALA A 33 12.44 -8.93 0.18
CA ALA A 33 13.20 -8.55 -1.02
C ALA A 33 14.57 -9.23 -1.08
N HIS A 34 15.32 -9.24 0.03
CA HIS A 34 16.62 -9.93 0.10
C HIS A 34 16.54 -11.45 -0.12
N LYS A 35 15.41 -12.07 0.19
CA LYS A 35 15.18 -13.51 -0.02
C LYS A 35 14.61 -13.83 -1.41
N GLY A 36 14.39 -12.83 -2.27
CA GLY A 36 13.66 -13.02 -3.53
C GLY A 36 12.21 -13.46 -3.32
N GLN A 37 11.64 -13.20 -2.14
CA GLN A 37 10.27 -13.55 -1.81
C GLN A 37 9.34 -12.37 -2.05
N PRO A 38 8.08 -12.60 -2.46
CA PRO A 38 7.11 -11.52 -2.57
C PRO A 38 6.94 -10.86 -1.20
N ALA A 39 7.06 -9.53 -1.18
CA ALA A 39 6.86 -8.76 0.03
C ALA A 39 5.38 -8.81 0.45
N PRO A 40 5.06 -9.11 1.72
CA PRO A 40 3.67 -9.28 2.13
C PRO A 40 2.88 -7.98 1.97
N PHE A 41 1.77 -8.01 1.21
CA PHE A 41 0.89 -6.84 1.02
C PHE A 41 0.49 -6.20 2.35
N ASN A 42 0.20 -7.04 3.35
CA ASN A 42 -0.18 -6.64 4.69
C ASN A 42 0.89 -5.77 5.35
N ALA A 43 2.18 -6.05 5.08
CA ALA A 43 3.27 -5.27 5.65
C ALA A 43 3.32 -3.85 5.07
N TYR A 44 3.15 -3.70 3.75
CA TYR A 44 3.06 -2.39 3.10
C TYR A 44 1.83 -1.61 3.57
N ARG A 45 0.66 -2.26 3.57
CA ARG A 45 -0.59 -1.62 3.99
C ARG A 45 -0.52 -1.13 5.44
N SER A 46 -0.05 -1.97 6.36
CA SER A 46 0.08 -1.59 7.77
C SER A 46 1.09 -0.46 7.95
N LYS A 47 2.23 -0.50 7.24
CA LYS A 47 3.23 0.57 7.27
C LYS A 47 2.61 1.90 6.86
N PHE A 48 1.90 1.91 5.73
CA PHE A 48 1.23 3.10 5.22
C PHE A 48 0.19 3.67 6.19
N ILE A 49 -0.62 2.82 6.81
CA ILE A 49 -1.62 3.25 7.80
C ILE A 49 -0.93 3.89 9.03
N PHE A 50 0.16 3.30 9.51
CA PHE A 50 0.90 3.84 10.67
C PHE A 50 1.60 5.17 10.34
N GLU A 51 2.18 5.29 9.15
CA GLU A 51 2.77 6.54 8.66
C GLU A 51 1.70 7.63 8.55
N LYS A 52 0.51 7.31 8.01
CA LYS A 52 -0.62 8.24 7.95
C LYS A 52 -1.10 8.63 9.35
N ALA A 53 -1.16 7.70 10.30
CA ALA A 53 -1.54 8.00 11.67
C ALA A 53 -0.57 8.98 12.35
N LEU A 54 0.75 8.80 12.16
CA LEU A 54 1.75 9.74 12.65
C LEU A 54 1.63 11.12 12.00
N ASN A 55 1.41 11.17 10.68
CA ASN A 55 1.23 12.44 9.98
C ASN A 55 0.02 13.21 10.49
N ILE A 56 -1.10 12.52 10.75
CA ILE A 56 -2.30 13.11 11.36
C ILE A 56 -1.98 13.69 12.74
N ARG A 57 -1.25 12.94 13.60
CA ARG A 57 -0.84 13.41 14.93
C ARG A 57 0.10 14.62 14.89
N ALA A 58 1.01 14.65 13.92
CA ALA A 58 1.93 15.76 13.71
C ALA A 58 1.28 17.00 13.08
N GLY A 59 -0.02 16.96 12.78
CA GLY A 59 -0.72 18.04 12.08
C GLY A 59 -0.31 18.19 10.61
N GLN A 60 0.39 17.20 10.04
CA GLN A 60 0.77 17.19 8.64
C GLN A 60 -0.42 16.69 7.80
N SER A 61 -1.21 17.65 7.31
CA SER A 61 -2.28 17.39 6.33
C SER A 61 -1.71 16.85 5.03
N GLU A 62 -2.43 15.95 4.35
CA GLU A 62 -2.00 15.22 3.14
C GLU A 62 -1.47 16.11 1.99
N TRP A 63 -1.76 17.41 2.03
CA TRP A 63 -1.35 18.42 1.07
C TRP A 63 0.08 18.94 1.27
N ALA A 64 0.71 18.71 2.43
CA ALA A 64 2.08 19.15 2.71
C ALA A 64 3.16 18.20 2.16
N SER A 65 2.86 16.90 2.05
CA SER A 65 3.87 15.88 1.70
C SER A 65 3.85 15.43 0.24
N ALA A 66 2.87 15.89 -0.55
CA ALA A 66 2.79 15.57 -1.99
C ALA A 66 3.96 16.13 -2.82
N GLY A 67 4.78 17.03 -2.25
CA GLY A 67 5.94 17.63 -2.93
C GLY A 67 7.25 16.83 -2.86
N SER A 68 7.39 15.86 -1.94
CA SER A 68 8.72 15.26 -1.68
C SER A 68 8.91 13.83 -2.20
N GLU A 69 7.85 13.16 -2.65
CA GLU A 69 8.00 11.82 -3.21
C GLU A 69 8.14 11.92 -4.72
N LYS A 70 9.39 12.09 -5.18
CA LYS A 70 9.78 11.70 -6.54
C LYS A 70 9.46 10.21 -6.67
N ARG A 71 8.22 9.93 -7.08
CA ARG A 71 7.74 8.62 -7.44
C ARG A 71 8.62 8.12 -8.58
N ASN A 72 9.63 7.32 -8.26
CA ASN A 72 10.13 6.31 -9.18
C ASN A 72 8.98 5.32 -9.38
N PHE A 73 8.02 5.75 -10.18
CA PHE A 73 6.95 4.92 -10.68
C PHE A 73 7.65 3.93 -11.60
N VAL A 74 7.93 2.73 -11.10
CA VAL A 74 8.24 1.62 -11.98
C VAL A 74 7.05 1.53 -12.91
N GLU A 75 7.27 1.76 -14.21
CA GLU A 75 6.21 1.57 -15.19
C GLU A 75 5.74 0.13 -15.05
N GLN A 76 4.53 -0.06 -14.54
CA GLN A 76 3.86 -1.34 -14.67
C GLN A 76 3.69 -1.57 -16.17
N PRO A 77 4.19 -2.67 -16.74
CA PRO A 77 3.92 -2.97 -18.14
C PRO A 77 2.41 -3.02 -18.31
N ARG A 78 1.88 -2.15 -19.17
CA ARG A 78 0.47 -2.17 -19.56
C ARG A 78 0.17 -3.58 -20.04
N LEU A 79 -0.57 -4.35 -19.24
CA LEU A 79 -1.23 -5.54 -19.72
C LEU A 79 -2.21 -5.04 -20.78
N GLN A 80 -1.84 -5.20 -22.05
CA GLN A 80 -2.75 -5.06 -23.16
C GLN A 80 -3.80 -6.15 -22.99
N SER A 81 -4.92 -5.81 -22.35
CA SER A 81 -6.13 -6.60 -22.41
C SER A 81 -6.62 -6.55 -23.86
N GLN A 82 -6.14 -7.48 -24.69
CA GLN A 82 -6.80 -7.79 -25.94
C GLN A 82 -8.12 -8.44 -25.56
N ILE A 83 -9.17 -7.63 -25.53
CA ILE A 83 -10.54 -8.11 -25.49
C ILE A 83 -10.76 -8.80 -26.84
N LEU A 84 -10.58 -10.12 -26.86
CA LEU A 84 -11.01 -10.96 -27.98
C LEU A 84 -12.54 -10.82 -28.10
N PRO A 85 -13.08 -10.39 -29.26
CA PRO A 85 -14.49 -10.52 -29.51
C PRO A 85 -14.82 -12.01 -29.54
N TRP A 86 -15.69 -12.45 -28.65
CA TRP A 86 -16.29 -13.77 -28.68
C TRP A 86 -17.04 -13.95 -30.00
N HIS A 87 -16.44 -14.66 -30.96
CA HIS A 87 -17.17 -15.18 -32.12
C HIS A 87 -17.91 -16.44 -31.64
N PHE A 88 -19.19 -16.27 -31.34
CA PHE A 88 -20.11 -17.37 -31.05
C PHE A 88 -20.64 -17.88 -32.39
N ASP A 89 -19.97 -18.86 -32.98
CA ASP A 89 -20.53 -19.61 -34.12
C ASP A 89 -21.50 -20.64 -33.56
N GLY A 90 -22.79 -20.29 -33.58
CA GLY A 90 -23.88 -21.21 -33.32
C GLY A 90 -23.95 -22.25 -34.44
N ASN A 91 -23.32 -23.40 -34.21
CA ASN A 91 -23.53 -24.60 -35.00
C ASN A 91 -24.89 -25.21 -34.65
N SER A 92 -25.95 -24.84 -35.39
CA SER A 92 -27.20 -25.58 -35.41
C SER A 92 -27.09 -26.72 -36.43
N GLY A 93 -26.86 -27.93 -35.93
CA GLY A 93 -27.11 -29.17 -36.66
C GLY A 93 -28.38 -29.81 -36.13
N ASP A 94 -29.41 -29.84 -36.98
CA ASP A 94 -30.34 -30.95 -37.28
C ASP A 94 -31.54 -30.43 -38.10
#